data_AF-A0A5C9E5V4-F1
#
_entry.id   AF-A0A5C9E5V4-F1
#
_cell.length_a   1.000
_cell.length_b   1.000
_cell.length_c   1.000
_cell.angle_alpha   90.00
_cell.angle_beta   90.00
_cell.angle_gamma   90.00
#
_symmetry.space_group_name_H-M   'P 1'
#
loop_
_entity.id
_entity.type
_entity.pdbx_description
1 polymer ?
#
loop_
_entity_poly.entity_id
_entity_poly.type
_entity_poly.pdbx_seq_one_letter_code
_entity_poly.pdbx_strand_id
1 'polypeptide(L)'
;MSTLSQSQMSIATIQESNNPSFPDRSNEKDIVNQVASLISGQLVKNHIKALSENGSRPYGSYQNYIAQKYIEHQLLELSENKIEIEIVGQYKNILGRLPGWLNVSTPVILIGGHYDSVSNAPGANDDGTGIATILELARVLSQFEWPLDIYFCAWNAEENGLLGSDEVAKSMADSGIEILQYYNIDMLLVQNEEAPPDERVWAVYNNGPGVTYHESHYWADLMRMMSNNYGKNLILPLPSTSFDSWSRSDHYSFVKYGYPNVIFAFESGAEWDNAYHQPTDTWDNPMYNYTLTEDTVAAIGCSIAFTLSREYQVMTSLDYSGVLEQGEFQRYYFAITTETEFVLNATWSNSAIEFSMFHPDGYLISESLEETSSQPKIVLNETLSDWGLYSVYVENSDVETLEYSITAIYESDVEKDSIPDSEQFWFEQMYWSMDRDNDGLSDAEEFLLRTSPLLVDTDSDQIPDAYEISNGLNPLIDDADFDFDQDNLSNLQEYQAGTNPLASDSDQDGIDDYWEIQNGLDPLVDDAMEDRDGDLLTNYEEYLLGRNPNVNEDAFLPILLATLVIGLVILGLFVKQKHHA
;
A
#
# COMPACT_ATOMS: atom_id res chain seq x y z
N MET A 1 0.36 -54.37 -2.03
CA MET A 1 -0.84 -53.54 -2.24
C MET A 1 -1.28 -53.03 -0.88
N SER A 2 -0.79 -51.85 -0.49
CA SER A 2 -1.33 -51.07 0.61
C SER A 2 -1.28 -49.62 0.15
N THR A 3 -2.46 -49.08 -0.12
CA THR A 3 -2.72 -47.74 -0.60
C THR A 3 -2.31 -46.73 0.47
N LEU A 4 -1.32 -45.89 0.16
CA LEU A 4 -0.97 -44.69 0.92
C LEU A 4 -2.09 -43.65 0.70
N SER A 5 -2.68 -43.17 1.78
CA SER A 5 -3.65 -42.07 1.75
C SER A 5 -2.92 -40.76 1.47
N GLN A 6 -3.33 -40.06 0.42
CA GLN A 6 -3.00 -38.65 0.18
C GLN A 6 -3.56 -37.83 1.36
N SER A 7 -2.69 -37.14 2.09
CA SER A 7 -3.10 -36.07 3.00
C SER A 7 -3.50 -34.87 2.16
N GLN A 8 -4.80 -34.58 2.13
CA GLN A 8 -5.34 -33.33 1.59
C GLN A 8 -4.94 -32.18 2.51
N MET A 9 -4.42 -31.08 1.95
CA MET A 9 -4.38 -29.78 2.62
C MET A 9 -5.78 -29.47 3.16
N SER A 10 -5.90 -29.26 4.46
CA SER A 10 -7.15 -28.76 5.03
C SER A 10 -7.08 -27.24 5.09
N ILE A 11 -7.72 -26.58 4.14
CA ILE A 11 -8.06 -25.16 4.26
C ILE A 11 -8.99 -25.05 5.47
N ALA A 12 -8.51 -24.41 6.53
CA ALA A 12 -9.30 -24.15 7.72
C ALA A 12 -10.48 -23.24 7.33
N THR A 13 -11.70 -23.71 7.61
CA THR A 13 -12.90 -22.88 7.48
C THR A 13 -12.82 -21.74 8.48
N ILE A 14 -12.84 -20.51 7.96
CA ILE A 14 -12.79 -19.25 8.69
C ILE A 14 -13.94 -19.23 9.72
N GLN A 15 -13.60 -19.07 11.00
CA GLN A 15 -14.54 -18.63 12.02
C GLN A 15 -14.46 -17.10 12.07
N GLU A 16 -15.60 -16.43 11.86
CA GLU A 16 -15.80 -15.01 12.15
C GLU A 16 -15.41 -14.75 13.61
N SER A 17 -14.41 -13.89 13.83
CA SER A 17 -14.23 -13.29 15.15
C SER A 17 -13.59 -11.91 15.10
N ASN A 18 -14.35 -10.98 15.69
CA ASN A 18 -13.96 -9.72 16.35
C ASN A 18 -13.48 -8.56 15.48
N ASN A 19 -14.42 -7.63 15.34
CA ASN A 19 -14.35 -6.28 14.79
C ASN A 19 -13.12 -5.49 15.28
N PRO A 20 -12.13 -5.21 14.42
CA PRO A 20 -11.03 -4.29 14.72
C PRO A 20 -11.45 -2.85 14.39
N SER A 21 -11.28 -1.94 15.36
CA SER A 21 -11.43 -0.49 15.14
C SER A 21 -10.46 -0.01 14.04
N PHE A 22 -10.95 0.70 13.04
CA PHE A 22 -10.20 1.08 11.84
C PHE A 22 -9.36 2.35 12.03
N PRO A 23 -8.09 2.37 11.57
CA PRO A 23 -7.27 3.57 11.53
C PRO A 23 -7.58 4.43 10.29
N ASP A 24 -7.68 5.73 10.52
CA ASP A 24 -7.65 6.79 9.51
C ASP A 24 -6.31 6.78 8.75
N ARG A 25 -6.32 6.36 7.47
CA ARG A 25 -5.12 6.29 6.60
C ARG A 25 -4.64 7.65 6.10
N SER A 26 -5.33 8.75 6.42
CA SER A 26 -4.90 10.10 6.00
C SER A 26 -3.51 10.50 6.53
N ASN A 27 -2.97 9.79 7.53
CA ASN A 27 -1.64 9.96 8.11
C ASN A 27 -0.55 9.02 7.55
N GLU A 28 -0.85 8.08 6.63
CA GLU A 28 0.07 7.04 6.15
C GLU A 28 0.74 7.37 4.80
N LYS A 29 1.03 8.65 4.53
CA LYS A 29 1.53 9.10 3.20
C LYS A 29 2.88 8.52 2.74
N ASP A 30 3.53 7.67 3.54
CA ASP A 30 4.80 7.05 3.15
C ASP A 30 5.09 5.72 3.88
N ILE A 31 4.31 4.69 3.59
CA ILE A 31 4.50 3.34 4.16
C ILE A 31 5.89 2.79 3.80
N VAL A 32 6.43 3.13 2.62
CA VAL A 32 7.77 2.69 2.19
C VAL A 32 8.86 3.23 3.12
N ASN A 33 8.89 4.54 3.40
CA ASN A 33 9.83 5.10 4.37
C ASN A 33 9.64 4.53 5.78
N GLN A 34 8.38 4.29 6.21
CA GLN A 34 8.12 3.67 7.50
C GLN A 34 8.73 2.27 7.59
N VAL A 35 8.49 1.42 6.59
CA VAL A 35 9.09 0.07 6.51
C VAL A 35 10.61 0.14 6.51
N ALA A 36 11.22 1.01 5.68
CA ALA A 36 12.68 1.21 5.66
C ALA A 36 13.23 1.58 7.05
N SER A 37 12.56 2.52 7.74
CA SER A 37 12.99 3.05 9.03
C SER A 37 12.88 2.04 10.18
N LEU A 38 11.98 1.06 10.05
CA LEU A 38 11.74 0.05 11.08
C LEU A 38 12.80 -1.05 11.06
N ILE A 39 13.56 -1.22 9.98
CA ILE A 39 14.53 -2.31 9.85
C ILE A 39 15.72 -2.11 10.78
N SER A 40 16.16 -3.20 11.39
CA SER A 40 17.25 -3.24 12.35
C SER A 40 18.30 -4.27 11.95
N GLY A 41 19.41 -3.80 11.38
CA GLY A 41 20.59 -4.64 11.13
C GLY A 41 21.14 -5.32 12.39
N GLN A 42 20.90 -4.75 13.58
CA GLN A 42 21.26 -5.38 14.85
C GLN A 42 20.39 -6.59 15.19
N LEU A 43 19.08 -6.56 14.90
CA LEU A 43 18.19 -7.71 15.10
C LEU A 43 18.51 -8.81 14.09
N VAL A 44 18.73 -8.46 12.82
CA VAL A 44 19.21 -9.39 11.77
C VAL A 44 20.47 -10.13 12.25
N LYS A 45 21.47 -9.40 12.73
CA LYS A 45 22.69 -9.99 13.28
C LYS A 45 22.45 -10.89 14.50
N ASN A 46 21.49 -10.56 15.35
CA ASN A 46 21.15 -11.37 16.52
C ASN A 46 20.51 -12.71 16.11
N HIS A 47 19.64 -12.72 15.09
CA HIS A 47 19.05 -13.94 14.55
C HIS A 47 20.11 -14.84 13.90
N ILE A 48 21.00 -14.28 13.07
CA ILE A 48 22.15 -15.00 12.49
C ILE A 48 23.00 -15.64 13.58
N LYS A 49 23.32 -14.85 14.63
CA LYS A 49 24.07 -15.34 15.79
C LYS A 49 23.35 -16.48 16.50
N ALA A 50 22.06 -16.35 16.78
CA ALA A 50 21.29 -17.37 17.50
C ALA A 50 21.26 -18.71 16.74
N LEU A 51 21.09 -18.67 15.41
CA LEU A 51 21.12 -19.86 14.56
C LEU A 51 22.51 -20.48 14.46
N SER A 52 23.55 -19.66 14.32
CA SER A 52 24.93 -20.11 14.24
C SER A 52 25.43 -20.72 15.56
N GLU A 53 25.09 -20.13 16.71
CA GLU A 53 25.49 -20.62 18.04
C GLU A 53 24.77 -21.93 18.46
N ASN A 54 23.65 -22.28 17.79
CA ASN A 54 23.02 -23.60 17.90
C ASN A 54 23.92 -24.71 17.32
N GLY A 55 24.92 -24.36 16.50
CA GLY A 55 25.81 -25.27 15.80
C GLY A 55 25.23 -25.74 14.47
N SER A 56 25.92 -26.69 13.83
CA SER A 56 25.50 -27.23 12.52
C SER A 56 24.11 -27.84 12.56
N ARG A 57 23.31 -27.55 11.54
CA ARG A 57 21.90 -27.92 11.42
C ARG A 57 21.59 -28.91 10.29
N PRO A 58 22.35 -30.02 10.06
CA PRO A 58 21.98 -31.01 9.04
C PRO A 58 20.55 -31.48 9.20
N TYR A 59 19.84 -31.63 8.08
CA TYR A 59 18.50 -32.20 8.07
C TYR A 59 18.40 -33.47 8.92
N GLY A 60 17.40 -33.50 9.80
CA GLY A 60 17.14 -34.62 10.72
C GLY A 60 18.02 -34.65 11.99
N SER A 61 18.95 -33.71 12.17
CA SER A 61 19.71 -33.54 13.41
C SER A 61 18.89 -32.91 14.53
N TYR A 62 19.38 -33.02 15.78
CA TYR A 62 18.76 -32.35 16.91
C TYR A 62 18.83 -30.83 16.80
N GLN A 63 19.96 -30.30 16.33
CA GLN A 63 20.17 -28.87 16.10
C GLN A 63 19.21 -28.33 15.04
N ASN A 64 18.98 -29.06 13.95
CA ASN A 64 17.98 -28.69 12.94
C ASN A 64 16.57 -28.58 13.56
N TYR A 65 16.18 -29.52 14.43
CA TYR A 65 14.92 -29.42 15.18
C TYR A 65 14.87 -28.20 16.12
N ILE A 66 15.98 -27.85 16.78
CA ILE A 66 16.06 -26.64 17.62
C ILE A 66 15.90 -25.38 16.78
N ALA A 67 16.53 -25.32 15.60
CA ALA A 67 16.38 -24.20 14.68
C ALA A 67 14.93 -24.06 14.19
N GLN A 68 14.28 -25.19 13.84
CA GLN A 68 12.86 -25.21 13.49
C GLN A 68 12.01 -24.56 14.59
N LYS A 69 12.21 -24.97 15.85
CA LYS A 69 11.46 -24.43 17.00
C LYS A 69 11.78 -22.98 17.32
N TYR A 70 13.01 -22.56 17.07
CA TYR A 70 13.39 -21.16 17.19
C TYR A 70 12.61 -20.30 16.18
N ILE A 71 12.58 -20.71 14.91
CA ILE A 71 11.88 -19.98 13.84
C ILE A 71 10.37 -19.92 14.13
N GLU A 72 9.75 -21.05 14.48
CA GLU A 72 8.32 -21.08 14.85
C GLU A 72 8.01 -20.10 16.00
N HIS A 73 8.86 -20.07 17.02
CA HIS A 73 8.66 -19.17 18.16
C HIS A 73 8.84 -17.70 17.77
N GLN A 74 9.88 -17.37 17.00
CA GLN A 74 10.16 -15.99 16.60
C GLN A 74 9.10 -15.45 15.65
N LEU A 75 8.59 -16.23 14.71
CA LEU A 75 7.48 -15.79 13.83
C LEU A 75 6.24 -15.38 14.65
N LEU A 76 5.88 -16.14 15.69
CA LEU A 76 4.75 -15.79 16.56
C LEU A 76 5.06 -14.58 17.47
N GLU A 77 6.23 -14.55 18.09
CA GLU A 77 6.61 -13.49 19.03
C GLU A 77 6.75 -12.14 18.34
N LEU A 78 7.47 -12.10 17.20
CA LEU A 78 7.75 -10.87 16.46
C LEU A 78 6.51 -10.27 15.80
N SER A 79 5.53 -11.11 15.47
CA SER A 79 4.27 -10.69 14.84
C SER A 79 3.11 -10.49 15.83
N GLU A 80 3.35 -10.61 17.13
CA GLU A 80 2.30 -10.59 18.17
C GLU A 80 1.18 -11.62 17.92
N ASN A 81 1.52 -12.80 17.36
CA ASN A 81 0.62 -13.87 16.93
C ASN A 81 -0.29 -13.54 15.73
N LYS A 82 0.05 -12.53 14.92
CA LYS A 82 -0.64 -12.27 13.64
C LYS A 82 -0.26 -13.27 12.55
N ILE A 83 0.92 -13.90 12.64
CA ILE A 83 1.35 -14.93 11.68
C ILE A 83 0.81 -16.30 12.07
N GLU A 84 0.22 -16.99 11.11
CA GLU A 84 -0.22 -18.38 11.21
C GLU A 84 0.88 -19.32 10.71
N ILE A 85 1.15 -20.42 11.42
CA ILE A 85 2.26 -21.32 11.08
C ILE A 85 1.74 -22.69 10.65
N GLU A 86 2.20 -23.15 9.49
CA GLU A 86 2.04 -24.52 9.02
C GLU A 86 3.40 -25.21 8.84
N ILE A 87 3.48 -26.47 9.26
CA ILE A 87 4.64 -27.33 8.99
C ILE A 87 4.29 -28.28 7.86
N VAL A 88 4.89 -28.05 6.68
CA VAL A 88 4.50 -28.69 5.43
C VAL A 88 5.47 -29.80 5.04
N GLY A 89 4.89 -30.89 4.54
CA GLY A 89 5.63 -31.97 3.90
C GLY A 89 6.45 -32.85 4.83
N GLN A 90 7.25 -33.75 4.24
CA GLN A 90 8.05 -34.70 5.01
C GLN A 90 9.34 -34.07 5.53
N TYR A 91 9.84 -33.02 4.87
CA TYR A 91 11.08 -32.34 5.26
C TYR A 91 10.86 -31.27 6.33
N LYS A 92 9.61 -31.02 6.76
CA LYS A 92 9.26 -30.09 7.85
C LYS A 92 9.52 -28.62 7.52
N ASN A 93 9.26 -28.23 6.29
CA ASN A 93 9.29 -26.82 5.88
C ASN A 93 8.31 -26.00 6.74
N ILE A 94 8.69 -24.78 7.08
CA ILE A 94 7.86 -23.86 7.88
C ILE A 94 7.29 -22.82 6.92
N LEU A 95 5.97 -22.71 6.88
CA LEU A 95 5.27 -21.62 6.20
C LEU A 95 4.61 -20.76 7.28
N GLY A 96 5.12 -19.54 7.47
CA GLY A 96 4.48 -18.51 8.28
C GLY A 96 3.65 -17.59 7.39
N ARG A 97 2.32 -17.67 7.46
CA ARG A 97 1.39 -16.83 6.69
C ARG A 97 1.00 -15.60 7.51
N LEU A 98 1.33 -14.41 7.04
CA LEU A 98 0.69 -13.17 7.47
C LEU A 98 -0.56 -12.97 6.61
N PRO A 99 -1.78 -13.06 7.17
CA PRO A 99 -3.01 -12.97 6.39
C PRO A 99 -3.19 -11.59 5.76
N GLY A 100 -3.53 -11.57 4.47
CA GLY A 100 -4.04 -10.38 3.80
C GLY A 100 -5.49 -10.09 4.17
N TRP A 101 -5.95 -8.86 3.93
CA TRP A 101 -7.35 -8.47 4.15
C TRP A 101 -8.26 -8.84 2.97
N LEU A 102 -7.70 -9.15 1.79
CA LEU A 102 -8.50 -9.69 0.68
C LEU A 102 -8.92 -11.13 0.98
N ASN A 103 -10.22 -11.36 1.08
CA ASN A 103 -10.80 -12.67 1.36
C ASN A 103 -11.27 -13.39 0.07
N VAL A 104 -10.48 -13.27 -1.00
CA VAL A 104 -10.70 -13.93 -2.29
C VAL A 104 -9.44 -14.68 -2.72
N SER A 105 -9.55 -15.50 -3.77
CA SER A 105 -8.36 -16.16 -4.33
C SER A 105 -7.47 -15.11 -4.97
N THR A 106 -6.33 -14.82 -4.36
CA THR A 106 -5.33 -13.88 -4.88
C THR A 106 -3.96 -14.56 -5.02
N PRO A 107 -3.04 -14.01 -5.82
CA PRO A 107 -1.65 -14.42 -5.75
C PRO A 107 -1.06 -14.09 -4.37
N VAL A 108 0.05 -14.73 -4.04
CA VAL A 108 0.75 -14.55 -2.75
C VAL A 108 2.18 -14.05 -2.95
N ILE A 109 2.74 -13.39 -1.92
CA ILE A 109 4.17 -13.07 -1.87
C ILE A 109 4.89 -14.12 -1.03
N LEU A 110 6.03 -14.61 -1.51
CA LEU A 110 6.92 -15.50 -0.75
C LEU A 110 8.25 -14.81 -0.45
N ILE A 111 8.73 -15.01 0.76
CA ILE A 111 10.09 -14.69 1.21
C ILE A 111 10.67 -15.97 1.79
N GLY A 112 11.80 -16.44 1.28
CA GLY A 112 12.32 -17.75 1.64
C GLY A 112 13.84 -17.82 1.78
N GLY A 113 14.27 -18.80 2.55
CA GLY A 113 15.66 -19.14 2.89
C GLY A 113 15.66 -20.45 3.65
N HIS A 114 16.78 -21.16 3.69
CA HIS A 114 16.84 -22.50 4.28
C HIS A 114 17.43 -22.49 5.69
N TYR A 115 16.92 -23.36 6.56
CA TYR A 115 17.37 -23.41 7.95
C TYR A 115 18.25 -24.62 8.27
N ASP A 116 18.47 -25.54 7.32
CA ASP A 116 19.51 -26.54 7.46
C ASP A 116 20.91 -25.97 7.16
N SER A 117 21.92 -26.78 7.46
CA SER A 117 23.32 -26.52 7.05
C SER A 117 24.04 -27.86 6.93
N VAL A 118 25.18 -27.90 6.26
CA VAL A 118 26.00 -29.13 6.23
C VAL A 118 26.61 -29.49 7.60
N SER A 119 27.06 -30.74 7.72
CA SER A 119 27.74 -31.23 8.92
C SER A 119 29.05 -30.48 9.17
N ASN A 120 29.26 -30.02 10.41
CA ASN A 120 30.41 -29.22 10.86
C ASN A 120 30.46 -27.76 10.34
N ALA A 121 29.43 -27.26 9.65
CA ALA A 121 29.28 -25.84 9.35
C ALA A 121 28.18 -25.23 10.23
N PRO A 122 28.46 -24.23 11.08
CA PRO A 122 27.42 -23.58 11.88
C PRO A 122 26.43 -22.76 11.05
N GLY A 123 26.74 -22.40 9.81
CA GLY A 123 25.77 -21.84 8.86
C GLY A 123 25.28 -20.45 9.25
N ALA A 124 26.19 -19.50 9.47
CA ALA A 124 25.83 -18.11 9.76
C ALA A 124 25.49 -17.36 8.47
N ASN A 125 26.35 -17.47 7.45
CA ASN A 125 26.07 -16.97 6.10
C ASN A 125 25.08 -17.90 5.39
N ASP A 126 25.32 -19.22 5.48
CA ASP A 126 24.64 -20.28 4.73
C ASP A 126 23.84 -21.24 5.65
N ASP A 127 22.53 -21.04 5.86
CA ASP A 127 21.76 -19.86 5.47
C ASP A 127 21.09 -19.19 6.67
N GLY A 128 21.93 -18.85 7.67
CA GLY A 128 21.49 -18.01 8.78
C GLY A 128 20.99 -16.64 8.33
N THR A 129 21.47 -16.14 7.18
CA THR A 129 21.10 -14.84 6.62
C THR A 129 19.70 -14.82 6.03
N GLY A 130 19.29 -15.85 5.28
CA GLY A 130 17.93 -16.00 4.77
C GLY A 130 16.91 -16.11 5.87
N ILE A 131 17.17 -16.93 6.89
CA ILE A 131 16.28 -17.02 8.05
C ILE A 131 16.19 -15.71 8.82
N ALA A 132 17.30 -15.00 9.02
CA ALA A 132 17.27 -13.70 9.68
C ALA A 132 16.50 -12.65 8.88
N THR A 133 16.59 -12.69 7.54
CA THR A 133 15.83 -11.82 6.64
C THR A 133 14.32 -12.07 6.77
N ILE A 134 13.91 -13.34 6.76
CA ILE A 134 12.51 -13.74 6.96
C ILE A 134 11.98 -13.24 8.30
N LEU A 135 12.72 -13.44 9.40
CA LEU A 135 12.29 -13.04 10.74
C LEU A 135 12.18 -11.52 10.89
N GLU A 136 13.13 -10.76 10.33
CA GLU A 136 13.08 -9.31 10.39
C GLU A 136 11.94 -8.73 9.54
N LEU A 137 11.72 -9.27 8.33
CA LEU A 137 10.56 -8.87 7.52
C LEU A 137 9.24 -9.26 8.17
N ALA A 138 9.16 -10.42 8.83
CA ALA A 138 7.98 -10.83 9.60
C ALA A 138 7.66 -9.81 10.70
N ARG A 139 8.68 -9.34 11.44
CA ARG A 139 8.53 -8.31 12.48
C ARG A 139 8.07 -6.96 11.94
N VAL A 140 8.61 -6.54 10.81
CA VAL A 140 8.32 -5.22 10.23
C VAL A 140 6.97 -5.21 9.54
N LEU A 141 6.73 -6.17 8.63
CA LEU A 141 5.52 -6.20 7.81
C LEU A 141 4.27 -6.54 8.61
N SER A 142 4.36 -7.27 9.73
CA SER A 142 3.20 -7.54 10.60
C SER A 142 2.66 -6.32 11.36
N GLN A 143 3.35 -5.17 11.28
CA GLN A 143 2.86 -3.91 11.85
C GLN A 143 1.83 -3.22 10.95
N PHE A 144 1.70 -3.67 9.69
CA PHE A 144 0.79 -3.14 8.69
C PHE A 144 -0.23 -4.19 8.26
N GLU A 145 -1.26 -3.76 7.53
CA GLU A 145 -2.23 -4.64 6.88
C GLU A 145 -2.04 -4.60 5.37
N TRP A 146 -2.07 -5.78 4.74
CA TRP A 146 -1.76 -5.94 3.33
C TRP A 146 -2.92 -6.58 2.57
N PRO A 147 -3.17 -6.21 1.30
CA PRO A 147 -4.19 -6.87 0.48
C PRO A 147 -3.93 -8.36 0.34
N LEU A 148 -2.68 -8.73 0.05
CA LEU A 148 -2.28 -10.11 -0.24
C LEU A 148 -1.70 -10.82 0.99
N ASP A 149 -1.83 -12.15 1.00
CA ASP A 149 -1.09 -13.01 1.93
C ASP A 149 0.43 -12.91 1.66
N ILE A 150 1.20 -12.79 2.74
CA ILE A 150 2.67 -12.81 2.72
C ILE A 150 3.16 -14.04 3.46
N TYR A 151 3.93 -14.89 2.77
CA TYR A 151 4.49 -16.11 3.30
C TYR A 151 5.98 -15.96 3.63
N PHE A 152 6.29 -16.25 4.89
CA PHE A 152 7.62 -16.34 5.48
C PHE A 152 8.04 -17.81 5.53
N CYS A 153 8.83 -18.24 4.55
CA CYS A 153 9.10 -19.65 4.27
C CYS A 153 10.50 -20.09 4.69
N ALA A 154 10.61 -20.97 5.69
CA ALA A 154 11.89 -21.58 6.05
C ALA A 154 11.99 -23.00 5.47
N TRP A 155 12.87 -23.18 4.48
CA TRP A 155 13.07 -24.45 3.81
C TRP A 155 14.01 -25.37 4.58
N ASN A 156 13.79 -26.68 4.50
CA ASN A 156 14.68 -27.67 5.09
C ASN A 156 15.24 -28.58 4.01
N ALA A 157 16.38 -29.22 4.30
CA ALA A 157 17.03 -30.16 3.39
C ALA A 157 17.36 -29.55 2.01
N GLU A 158 17.68 -28.25 1.98
CA GLU A 158 18.26 -27.57 0.80
C GLU A 158 19.57 -28.27 0.42
N GLU A 159 20.42 -28.52 1.43
CA GLU A 159 21.78 -29.07 1.31
C GLU A 159 21.79 -30.55 0.88
N ASN A 160 20.61 -31.14 0.77
CA ASN A 160 20.38 -32.50 0.29
C ASN A 160 19.83 -32.54 -1.14
N GLY A 161 19.78 -31.39 -1.81
CA GLY A 161 19.32 -31.22 -3.19
C GLY A 161 17.93 -30.61 -3.27
N LEU A 162 17.71 -29.48 -2.59
CA LEU A 162 16.49 -28.65 -2.64
C LEU A 162 15.23 -29.43 -2.25
N LEU A 163 15.36 -30.43 -1.38
CA LEU A 163 14.30 -31.42 -1.17
C LEU A 163 13.05 -30.81 -0.53
N GLY A 164 13.24 -29.86 0.40
CA GLY A 164 12.15 -29.16 1.08
C GLY A 164 11.40 -28.19 0.16
N SER A 165 12.11 -27.31 -0.53
CA SER A 165 11.47 -26.39 -1.48
C SER A 165 10.83 -27.11 -2.67
N ASP A 166 11.43 -28.19 -3.19
CA ASP A 166 10.83 -28.97 -4.30
C ASP A 166 9.49 -29.60 -3.91
N GLU A 167 9.35 -30.11 -2.68
CA GLU A 167 8.06 -30.67 -2.23
C GLU A 167 6.98 -29.59 -2.05
N VAL A 168 7.34 -28.41 -1.54
CA VAL A 168 6.38 -27.31 -1.33
C VAL A 168 6.01 -26.66 -2.67
N ALA A 169 6.99 -26.35 -3.52
CA ALA A 169 6.74 -25.78 -4.84
C ALA A 169 5.86 -26.71 -5.69
N LYS A 170 6.08 -28.03 -5.62
CA LYS A 170 5.18 -29.01 -6.24
C LYS A 170 3.76 -28.93 -5.68
N SER A 171 3.63 -28.87 -4.37
CA SER A 171 2.33 -28.82 -3.68
C SER A 171 1.53 -27.57 -4.04
N MET A 172 2.20 -26.41 -4.09
CA MET A 172 1.62 -25.14 -4.53
C MET A 172 1.15 -25.21 -5.98
N ALA A 173 1.99 -25.73 -6.88
CA ALA A 173 1.65 -25.88 -8.29
C ALA A 173 0.47 -26.85 -8.51
N ASP A 174 0.46 -27.99 -7.82
CA ASP A 174 -0.66 -28.96 -7.89
C ASP A 174 -1.98 -28.37 -7.36
N SER A 175 -1.90 -27.36 -6.49
CA SER A 175 -3.06 -26.69 -5.88
C SER A 175 -3.47 -25.41 -6.61
N GLY A 176 -2.72 -25.00 -7.65
CA GLY A 176 -2.99 -23.78 -8.40
C GLY A 176 -2.74 -22.48 -7.62
N ILE A 177 -1.86 -22.51 -6.61
CA ILE A 177 -1.48 -21.29 -5.88
C ILE A 177 -0.59 -20.44 -6.79
N GLU A 178 -1.03 -19.22 -7.07
CA GLU A 178 -0.27 -18.23 -7.83
C GLU A 178 0.69 -17.46 -6.94
N ILE A 179 1.87 -17.15 -7.46
CA ILE A 179 2.91 -16.42 -6.74
C ILE A 179 3.15 -15.12 -7.50
N LEU A 180 2.81 -14.00 -6.85
CA LEU A 180 3.08 -12.68 -7.39
C LEU A 180 4.60 -12.47 -7.49
N GLN A 181 5.30 -12.76 -6.39
CA GLN A 181 6.75 -12.65 -6.31
C GLN A 181 7.31 -13.55 -5.21
N TYR A 182 8.38 -14.29 -5.51
CA TYR A 182 9.16 -15.04 -4.54
C TYR A 182 10.60 -14.52 -4.45
N TYR A 183 10.96 -13.99 -3.28
CA TYR A 183 12.33 -13.64 -2.92
C TYR A 183 13.00 -14.80 -2.19
N ASN A 184 13.98 -15.43 -2.83
CA ASN A 184 14.87 -16.39 -2.19
C ASN A 184 16.16 -15.70 -1.75
N ILE A 185 16.49 -15.85 -0.48
CA ILE A 185 17.69 -15.32 0.13
C ILE A 185 18.54 -16.51 0.56
N ASP A 186 19.78 -16.53 0.12
CA ASP A 186 20.75 -17.55 0.51
C ASP A 186 22.15 -16.95 0.36
N MET A 187 22.83 -16.76 1.49
CA MET A 187 24.13 -16.07 1.65
C MET A 187 24.14 -14.57 1.31
N LEU A 188 24.39 -13.73 2.33
CA LEU A 188 24.41 -12.26 2.24
C LEU A 188 25.43 -11.59 3.19
N LEU A 189 26.66 -12.10 3.31
CA LEU A 189 27.67 -11.52 4.22
C LEU A 189 29.03 -11.24 3.59
N VAL A 190 29.36 -11.80 2.43
CA VAL A 190 30.65 -11.62 1.76
C VAL A 190 30.49 -10.83 0.47
N GLN A 191 31.19 -9.72 0.35
CA GLN A 191 31.13 -8.85 -0.83
C GLN A 191 32.39 -8.97 -1.70
N ASN A 192 32.22 -8.72 -3.01
CA ASN A 192 33.32 -8.40 -3.89
C ASN A 192 33.76 -6.94 -3.66
N GLU A 193 34.91 -6.75 -3.00
CA GLU A 193 35.48 -5.41 -2.75
C GLU A 193 35.92 -4.67 -4.02
N GLU A 194 36.14 -5.39 -5.13
CA GLU A 194 36.58 -4.81 -6.40
C GLU A 194 35.42 -4.34 -7.29
N ALA A 195 34.18 -4.77 -7.01
CA ALA A 195 32.99 -4.34 -7.74
C ALA A 195 32.66 -2.85 -7.45
N PRO A 196 31.87 -2.17 -8.30
CA PRO A 196 31.30 -0.85 -7.96
C PRO A 196 30.49 -0.89 -6.66
N PRO A 197 30.58 0.13 -5.77
CA PRO A 197 29.93 0.10 -4.45
C PRO A 197 28.43 -0.23 -4.45
N ASP A 198 27.73 0.06 -5.56
CA ASP A 198 26.33 -0.22 -5.79
C ASP A 198 26.02 -1.57 -6.46
N GLU A 199 26.97 -2.49 -6.38
CA GLU A 199 26.91 -3.84 -6.96
C GLU A 199 27.47 -4.89 -5.97
N ARG A 200 27.08 -4.78 -4.70
CA ARG A 200 27.55 -5.63 -3.58
C ARG A 200 26.62 -6.82 -3.30
N VAL A 201 25.35 -6.73 -3.71
CA VAL A 201 24.37 -7.82 -3.66
C VAL A 201 23.76 -7.99 -5.05
N TRP A 202 23.60 -9.23 -5.49
CA TRP A 202 22.94 -9.55 -6.74
C TRP A 202 21.49 -9.93 -6.50
N ALA A 203 20.56 -9.19 -7.11
CA ALA A 203 19.17 -9.61 -7.26
C ALA A 203 19.07 -10.37 -8.58
N VAL A 204 19.39 -11.67 -8.55
CA VAL A 204 19.38 -12.49 -9.77
C VAL A 204 17.94 -12.79 -10.15
N TYR A 205 17.52 -12.39 -11.35
CA TYR A 205 16.15 -12.59 -11.84
C TYR A 205 16.08 -13.64 -12.94
N ASN A 206 14.93 -14.30 -13.06
CA ASN A 206 14.68 -15.27 -14.10
C ASN A 206 14.57 -14.57 -15.47
N ASN A 207 15.56 -14.76 -16.34
CA ASN A 207 15.53 -14.28 -17.73
C ASN A 207 15.40 -15.46 -18.72
N GLY A 208 14.64 -16.49 -18.34
CA GLY A 208 14.39 -17.67 -19.16
C GLY A 208 13.56 -17.37 -20.41
N PRO A 209 13.52 -18.29 -21.39
CA PRO A 209 12.74 -18.09 -22.61
C PRO A 209 11.25 -17.85 -22.31
N GLY A 210 10.71 -16.73 -22.79
CA GLY A 210 9.30 -16.38 -22.62
C GLY A 210 8.99 -15.55 -21.36
N VAL A 211 9.97 -15.35 -20.47
CA VAL A 211 9.83 -14.44 -19.32
C VAL A 211 9.94 -13.00 -19.81
N THR A 212 9.07 -12.13 -19.31
CA THR A 212 8.93 -10.72 -19.68
C THR A 212 9.39 -9.78 -18.55
N TYR A 213 9.42 -8.47 -18.83
CA TYR A 213 9.88 -7.48 -17.87
C TYR A 213 9.09 -7.48 -16.55
N HIS A 214 7.76 -7.40 -16.63
CA HIS A 214 6.81 -7.40 -15.50
C HIS A 214 6.89 -8.61 -14.59
N GLU A 215 7.52 -9.67 -15.05
CA GLU A 215 7.82 -10.79 -14.18
C GLU A 215 9.07 -10.48 -13.33
N SER A 216 9.96 -11.43 -13.10
CA SER A 216 11.08 -11.23 -12.16
C SER A 216 12.05 -10.07 -12.46
N HIS A 217 12.14 -9.57 -13.70
CA HIS A 217 13.10 -8.49 -14.02
C HIS A 217 12.67 -7.16 -13.36
N TYR A 218 11.39 -6.81 -13.45
CA TYR A 218 10.82 -5.65 -12.79
C TYR A 218 11.10 -5.69 -11.28
N TRP A 219 10.91 -6.85 -10.65
CA TRP A 219 11.15 -7.00 -9.21
C TRP A 219 12.62 -6.85 -8.81
N ALA A 220 13.58 -7.22 -9.67
CA ALA A 220 14.98 -6.94 -9.44
C ALA A 220 15.30 -5.44 -9.57
N ASP A 221 14.76 -4.79 -10.60
CA ASP A 221 14.86 -3.34 -10.79
C ASP A 221 14.25 -2.58 -9.61
N LEU A 222 13.10 -3.05 -9.10
CA LEU A 222 12.45 -2.51 -7.92
C LEU A 222 13.32 -2.68 -6.68
N MET A 223 13.97 -3.83 -6.48
CA MET A 223 14.95 -3.99 -5.39
C MET A 223 16.11 -3.00 -5.49
N ARG A 224 16.65 -2.75 -6.69
CA ARG A 224 17.69 -1.73 -6.90
C ARG A 224 17.18 -0.33 -6.62
N MET A 225 15.99 0.00 -7.08
CA MET A 225 15.33 1.26 -6.79
C MET A 225 15.18 1.48 -5.29
N MET A 226 14.67 0.49 -4.56
CA MET A 226 14.43 0.60 -3.13
C MET A 226 15.73 0.66 -2.32
N SER A 227 16.72 -0.17 -2.66
CA SER A 227 18.07 -0.12 -2.07
C SER A 227 18.71 1.26 -2.29
N ASN A 228 18.58 1.85 -3.48
CA ASN A 228 19.17 3.15 -3.77
C ASN A 228 18.43 4.33 -3.12
N ASN A 229 17.09 4.34 -3.21
CA ASN A 229 16.29 5.49 -2.81
C ASN A 229 16.05 5.52 -1.29
N TYR A 230 16.02 4.37 -0.61
CA TYR A 230 15.69 4.24 0.82
C TYR A 230 16.78 3.53 1.63
N GLY A 231 17.65 2.76 0.98
CA GLY A 231 18.66 1.93 1.63
C GLY A 231 20.08 2.47 1.47
N LYS A 232 21.00 1.56 1.17
CA LYS A 232 22.45 1.78 1.13
C LYS A 232 23.02 1.68 -0.28
N ASN A 233 22.15 1.56 -1.29
CA ASN A 233 22.49 1.47 -2.70
C ASN A 233 23.53 0.38 -2.97
N LEU A 234 23.19 -0.89 -2.75
CA LEU A 234 24.10 -2.05 -2.87
C LEU A 234 23.65 -3.07 -3.92
N ILE A 235 22.42 -2.98 -4.43
CA ILE A 235 21.80 -4.04 -5.24
C ILE A 235 22.04 -3.85 -6.73
N LEU A 236 22.44 -4.95 -7.39
CA LEU A 236 22.53 -5.08 -8.84
C LEU A 236 21.54 -6.15 -9.35
N PRO A 237 20.59 -5.78 -10.23
CA PRO A 237 19.80 -6.71 -11.02
C PRO A 237 20.72 -7.51 -11.96
N LEU A 238 20.66 -8.84 -11.89
CA LEU A 238 21.48 -9.71 -12.73
C LEU A 238 20.60 -10.76 -13.43
N PRO A 239 20.61 -10.87 -14.77
CA PRO A 239 19.83 -11.92 -15.43
C PRO A 239 20.39 -13.30 -15.10
N SER A 240 19.52 -14.28 -14.87
CA SER A 240 19.90 -15.68 -14.59
C SER A 240 20.81 -16.30 -15.64
N THR A 241 20.72 -15.87 -16.90
CA THR A 241 21.60 -16.31 -17.99
C THR A 241 23.06 -15.90 -17.83
N SER A 242 23.33 -14.93 -16.97
CA SER A 242 24.66 -14.42 -16.63
C SER A 242 25.15 -14.91 -15.27
N PHE A 243 24.43 -15.84 -14.62
CA PHE A 243 24.75 -16.34 -13.28
C PHE A 243 24.84 -17.87 -13.26
N ASP A 244 26.07 -18.39 -13.22
CA ASP A 244 26.36 -19.83 -13.33
C ASP A 244 25.77 -20.69 -12.19
N SER A 245 25.41 -20.07 -11.06
CA SER A 245 24.84 -20.72 -9.89
C SER A 245 23.30 -20.63 -9.82
N TRP A 246 22.63 -20.22 -10.90
CA TRP A 246 21.17 -20.03 -10.94
C TRP A 246 20.34 -21.24 -10.50
N SER A 247 20.85 -22.46 -10.57
CA SER A 247 20.09 -23.66 -10.19
C SER A 247 20.46 -24.22 -8.82
N ARG A 248 21.10 -23.42 -7.96
CA ARG A 248 21.77 -23.94 -6.75
C ARG A 248 21.05 -23.71 -5.43
N SER A 249 19.89 -23.04 -5.43
CA SER A 249 19.15 -22.75 -4.20
C SER A 249 17.64 -22.87 -4.44
N ASP A 250 16.84 -22.69 -3.39
CA ASP A 250 15.43 -23.08 -3.32
C ASP A 250 14.50 -22.41 -4.33
N HIS A 251 14.82 -21.19 -4.80
CA HIS A 251 14.12 -20.54 -5.92
C HIS A 251 14.00 -21.44 -7.17
N TYR A 252 15.01 -22.27 -7.44
CA TYR A 252 15.01 -23.10 -8.64
C TYR A 252 13.95 -24.19 -8.60
N SER A 253 13.54 -24.64 -7.41
CA SER A 253 12.40 -25.53 -7.23
C SER A 253 11.12 -24.92 -7.81
N PHE A 254 10.90 -23.63 -7.59
CA PHE A 254 9.73 -22.91 -8.09
C PHE A 254 9.81 -22.68 -9.62
N VAL A 255 11.00 -22.32 -10.13
CA VAL A 255 11.23 -22.24 -11.59
C VAL A 255 10.88 -23.55 -12.29
N LYS A 256 11.27 -24.69 -11.71
CA LYS A 256 11.00 -26.03 -12.26
C LYS A 256 9.50 -26.34 -12.37
N TYR A 257 8.67 -25.78 -11.50
CA TYR A 257 7.22 -25.92 -11.55
C TYR A 257 6.51 -24.79 -12.30
N GLY A 258 7.26 -23.93 -12.98
CA GLY A 258 6.71 -22.94 -13.92
C GLY A 258 6.43 -21.56 -13.32
N TYR A 259 6.90 -21.29 -12.10
CA TYR A 259 6.79 -19.94 -11.52
C TYR A 259 7.84 -19.01 -12.14
N PRO A 260 7.43 -17.93 -12.83
CA PRO A 260 8.37 -17.01 -13.49
C PRO A 260 8.92 -15.94 -12.53
N ASN A 261 8.13 -15.56 -11.52
CA ASN A 261 8.40 -14.48 -10.57
C ASN A 261 9.25 -14.95 -9.39
N VAL A 262 10.55 -15.11 -9.66
CA VAL A 262 11.53 -15.48 -8.64
C VAL A 262 12.75 -14.56 -8.69
N ILE A 263 13.21 -14.15 -7.51
CA ILE A 263 14.50 -13.49 -7.31
C ILE A 263 15.37 -14.40 -6.45
N PHE A 264 16.62 -14.57 -6.85
CA PHE A 264 17.67 -15.09 -5.98
C PHE A 264 18.57 -13.93 -5.54
N ALA A 265 18.39 -13.48 -4.30
CA ALA A 265 19.28 -12.53 -3.65
C ALA A 265 20.52 -13.27 -3.15
N PHE A 266 21.68 -12.91 -3.71
CA PHE A 266 22.95 -13.59 -3.46
C PHE A 266 24.07 -12.58 -3.30
N GLU A 267 25.03 -12.88 -2.44
CA GLU A 267 26.19 -12.03 -2.21
C GLU A 267 27.13 -11.98 -3.42
N SER A 268 27.74 -10.81 -3.71
CA SER A 268 28.67 -10.69 -4.84
C SER A 268 30.04 -11.33 -4.59
N GLY A 269 30.33 -11.65 -3.33
CA GLY A 269 31.63 -12.11 -2.85
C GLY A 269 31.81 -13.62 -2.76
N ALA A 270 30.87 -14.42 -3.27
CA ALA A 270 30.88 -15.88 -3.08
C ALA A 270 32.16 -16.58 -3.55
N GLU A 271 32.86 -16.07 -4.56
CA GLU A 271 34.15 -16.62 -5.00
C GLU A 271 35.27 -16.51 -3.94
N TRP A 272 35.12 -15.58 -2.98
CA TRP A 272 36.06 -15.34 -1.89
C TRP A 272 35.57 -15.88 -0.53
N ASP A 273 34.33 -16.40 -0.46
CA ASP A 273 33.80 -17.01 0.76
C ASP A 273 34.47 -18.38 1.02
N ASN A 274 35.59 -18.32 1.74
CA ASN A 274 36.30 -19.52 2.21
C ASN A 274 35.64 -20.18 3.43
N ALA A 275 34.56 -19.60 3.97
CA ALA A 275 33.82 -20.14 5.10
C ALA A 275 32.61 -20.98 4.67
N TYR A 276 32.13 -20.85 3.43
CA TYR A 276 31.08 -21.69 2.85
C TYR A 276 31.31 -23.19 3.14
N HIS A 277 30.33 -23.84 3.76
CA HIS A 277 30.39 -25.25 4.20
C HIS A 277 31.56 -25.60 5.14
N GLN A 278 32.15 -24.62 5.82
CA GLN A 278 33.26 -24.81 6.75
C GLN A 278 32.87 -24.51 8.21
N PRO A 279 33.64 -25.04 9.20
CA PRO A 279 33.46 -24.70 10.61
C PRO A 279 33.64 -23.22 10.95
N THR A 280 34.22 -22.43 10.04
CA THR A 280 34.44 -20.99 10.18
C THR A 280 33.26 -20.14 9.69
N ASP A 281 32.18 -20.77 9.22
CA ASP A 281 30.91 -20.08 8.97
C ASP A 281 30.21 -19.79 10.30
N THR A 282 30.80 -18.85 11.04
CA THR A 282 30.32 -18.38 12.35
C THR A 282 29.99 -16.90 12.26
N TRP A 283 28.99 -16.48 13.04
CA TRP A 283 28.51 -15.09 13.04
C TRP A 283 29.61 -14.04 13.33
N ASP A 284 30.69 -14.43 13.99
CA ASP A 284 31.82 -13.56 14.35
C ASP A 284 32.99 -13.63 13.35
N ASN A 285 32.80 -14.25 12.18
CA ASN A 285 33.81 -14.28 11.13
C ASN A 285 34.15 -12.85 10.68
N PRO A 286 35.44 -12.46 10.69
CA PRO A 286 35.87 -11.10 10.39
C PRO A 286 35.67 -10.67 8.93
N MET A 287 35.35 -11.59 8.01
CA MET A 287 35.03 -11.28 6.62
C MET A 287 33.60 -10.74 6.45
N TYR A 288 32.70 -11.01 7.41
CA TYR A 288 31.27 -10.76 7.23
C TYR A 288 30.87 -9.30 7.39
N ASN A 289 30.18 -8.79 6.38
CA ASN A 289 29.57 -7.47 6.33
C ASN A 289 28.04 -7.58 6.42
N TYR A 290 27.51 -7.42 7.63
CA TYR A 290 26.07 -7.44 7.92
C TYR A 290 25.27 -6.34 7.21
N THR A 291 25.95 -5.32 6.70
CA THR A 291 25.33 -4.24 5.93
C THR A 291 24.65 -4.76 4.66
N LEU A 292 25.18 -5.82 4.07
CA LEU A 292 24.62 -6.45 2.86
C LEU A 292 23.25 -7.05 3.15
N THR A 293 23.15 -7.84 4.23
CA THR A 293 21.89 -8.44 4.66
C THR A 293 20.89 -7.35 5.01
N GLU A 294 21.29 -6.36 5.82
CA GLU A 294 20.42 -5.25 6.25
C GLU A 294 19.82 -4.48 5.05
N ASP A 295 20.63 -4.14 4.06
CA ASP A 295 20.15 -3.45 2.86
C ASP A 295 19.23 -4.32 2.00
N THR A 296 19.50 -5.63 1.95
CA THR A 296 18.63 -6.58 1.24
C THR A 296 17.27 -6.72 1.92
N VAL A 297 17.23 -6.76 3.26
CA VAL A 297 15.98 -6.73 4.03
C VAL A 297 15.21 -5.44 3.70
N ALA A 298 15.89 -4.29 3.65
CA ALA A 298 15.28 -3.01 3.28
C ALA A 298 14.72 -3.00 1.88
N ALA A 299 15.49 -3.45 0.89
CA ALA A 299 15.03 -3.49 -0.49
C ALA A 299 13.80 -4.39 -0.66
N ILE A 300 13.78 -5.58 -0.07
CA ILE A 300 12.64 -6.50 -0.16
C ILE A 300 11.41 -5.91 0.55
N GLY A 301 11.57 -5.46 1.80
CA GLY A 301 10.48 -4.88 2.58
C GLY A 301 9.87 -3.66 1.90
N CYS A 302 10.70 -2.76 1.38
CA CYS A 302 10.26 -1.58 0.64
C CYS A 302 9.61 -1.94 -0.70
N SER A 303 10.09 -2.98 -1.39
CA SER A 303 9.47 -3.45 -2.65
C SER A 303 8.06 -3.97 -2.40
N ILE A 304 7.89 -4.77 -1.34
CA ILE A 304 6.58 -5.27 -0.91
C ILE A 304 5.68 -4.10 -0.50
N ALA A 305 6.18 -3.20 0.33
CA ALA A 305 5.43 -2.03 0.79
C ALA A 305 4.95 -1.17 -0.38
N PHE A 306 5.88 -0.76 -1.26
CA PHE A 306 5.59 0.06 -2.43
C PHE A 306 4.53 -0.58 -3.33
N THR A 307 4.62 -1.89 -3.52
CA THR A 307 3.70 -2.62 -4.38
C THR A 307 2.34 -2.73 -3.71
N LEU A 308 2.27 -3.19 -2.47
CA LEU A 308 1.03 -3.55 -1.78
C LEU A 308 0.30 -2.37 -1.12
N SER A 309 0.92 -1.19 -1.00
CA SER A 309 0.34 -0.01 -0.36
C SER A 309 -0.26 1.00 -1.33
N ARG A 310 -0.39 0.70 -2.63
CA ARG A 310 -1.01 1.65 -3.57
C ARG A 310 -2.50 1.82 -3.27
N GLU A 311 -3.04 2.95 -3.74
CA GLU A 311 -4.42 3.35 -3.51
C GLU A 311 -5.14 3.47 -4.86
N TYR A 312 -6.39 2.99 -4.89
CA TYR A 312 -7.26 3.14 -6.04
C TYR A 312 -7.50 4.64 -6.34
N GLN A 313 -7.50 5.01 -7.62
CA GLN A 313 -7.60 6.38 -8.14
C GLN A 313 -6.43 7.31 -7.80
N VAL A 314 -5.29 6.74 -7.37
CA VAL A 314 -4.07 7.49 -7.06
C VAL A 314 -2.92 6.99 -7.93
N MET A 315 -2.35 7.88 -8.75
CA MET A 315 -1.11 7.59 -9.48
C MET A 315 0.03 7.28 -8.52
N THR A 316 1.02 6.50 -8.97
CA THR A 316 2.24 6.30 -8.18
C THR A 316 2.89 7.66 -7.92
N SER A 317 3.08 7.99 -6.64
CA SER A 317 3.71 9.23 -6.18
C SER A 317 4.83 8.89 -5.20
N LEU A 318 6.03 9.43 -5.44
CA LEU A 318 7.21 9.19 -4.62
C LEU A 318 7.86 10.50 -4.22
N ASP A 319 7.92 10.73 -2.92
CA ASP A 319 8.48 11.94 -2.32
C ASP A 319 9.90 11.69 -1.79
N TYR A 320 10.82 12.57 -2.16
CA TYR A 320 12.19 12.56 -1.65
C TYR A 320 12.61 13.95 -1.22
N SER A 321 13.48 14.04 -0.24
CA SER A 321 14.14 15.29 0.13
C SER A 321 15.59 15.05 0.48
N GLY A 322 16.41 16.09 0.34
CA GLY A 322 17.84 15.96 0.53
C GLY A 322 18.54 17.29 0.70
N VAL A 323 19.80 17.19 1.13
CA VAL A 323 20.74 18.30 1.25
C VAL A 323 22.01 17.91 0.49
N LEU A 324 22.47 18.77 -0.41
CA LEU A 324 23.65 18.53 -1.23
C LEU A 324 24.65 19.67 -1.06
N GLU A 325 25.90 19.35 -0.75
CA GLU A 325 27.00 20.31 -0.79
C GLU A 325 27.44 20.59 -2.24
N GLN A 326 28.34 21.55 -2.42
CA GLN A 326 28.82 21.95 -3.74
C GLN A 326 29.34 20.74 -4.56
N GLY A 327 28.77 20.55 -5.75
CA GLY A 327 29.16 19.50 -6.69
C GLY A 327 28.79 18.08 -6.26
N GLU A 328 28.00 17.94 -5.19
CA GLU A 328 27.35 16.68 -4.86
C GLU A 328 26.10 16.47 -5.70
N PHE A 329 25.77 15.21 -5.92
CA PHE A 329 24.54 14.81 -6.58
C PHE A 329 23.91 13.64 -5.83
N GLN A 330 22.60 13.53 -5.96
CA GLN A 330 21.85 12.34 -5.57
C GLN A 330 21.23 11.73 -6.82
N ARG A 331 21.31 10.41 -6.94
CA ARG A 331 20.64 9.65 -8.00
C ARG A 331 19.40 8.98 -7.40
N TYR A 332 18.28 9.11 -8.09
CA TYR A 332 17.03 8.39 -7.80
C TYR A 332 16.70 7.47 -8.96
N TYR A 333 16.22 6.28 -8.66
CA TYR A 333 15.75 5.32 -9.66
C TYR A 333 14.22 5.25 -9.67
N PHE A 334 13.66 4.93 -10.83
CA PHE A 334 12.23 4.74 -11.06
C PHE A 334 12.02 3.54 -11.99
N ALA A 335 11.42 2.46 -11.47
CA ALA A 335 11.05 1.30 -12.28
C ALA A 335 9.72 1.58 -12.99
N ILE A 336 9.76 1.65 -14.32
CA ILE A 336 8.61 1.98 -15.18
C ILE A 336 8.09 0.70 -15.83
N THR A 337 6.79 0.43 -15.64
CA THR A 337 6.13 -0.80 -16.13
C THR A 337 5.11 -0.55 -17.23
N THR A 338 4.70 0.69 -17.46
CA THR A 338 3.75 1.06 -18.52
C THR A 338 4.16 2.36 -19.19
N GLU A 339 3.58 2.64 -20.35
CA GLU A 339 3.73 3.94 -20.98
C GLU A 339 3.08 4.99 -20.07
N THR A 340 3.83 6.03 -19.71
CA THR A 340 3.38 7.01 -18.71
C THR A 340 3.90 8.42 -19.01
N GLU A 341 3.13 9.43 -18.62
CA GLU A 341 3.63 10.78 -18.44
C GLU A 341 4.34 10.87 -17.08
N PHE A 342 5.66 10.99 -17.09
CA PHE A 342 6.45 11.15 -15.88
C PHE A 342 6.61 12.62 -15.55
N VAL A 343 6.12 13.02 -14.37
CA VAL A 343 6.20 14.40 -13.88
C VAL A 343 7.10 14.44 -12.65
N LEU A 344 8.11 15.31 -12.68
CA LEU A 344 8.92 15.62 -11.50
C LEU A 344 8.62 17.04 -11.01
N ASN A 345 7.97 17.13 -9.86
CA ASN A 345 7.81 18.38 -9.13
C ASN A 345 8.99 18.57 -8.17
N ALA A 346 9.48 19.80 -8.03
CA ALA A 346 10.55 20.12 -7.11
C ALA A 346 10.32 21.44 -6.38
N THR A 347 10.80 21.50 -5.15
CA THR A 347 11.03 22.74 -4.38
C THR A 347 12.47 22.72 -3.90
N TRP A 348 13.17 23.84 -3.98
CA TRP A 348 14.55 23.92 -3.49
C TRP A 348 14.85 25.29 -2.90
N SER A 349 16.01 25.43 -2.28
CA SER A 349 16.47 26.73 -1.78
C SER A 349 17.98 26.81 -1.75
N ASN A 350 18.49 28.02 -1.50
CA ASN A 350 19.90 28.35 -1.26
C ASN A 350 20.85 28.25 -2.45
N SER A 351 20.60 27.38 -3.42
CA SER A 351 21.48 27.15 -4.58
C SER A 351 20.70 26.95 -5.88
N ALA A 352 21.40 26.98 -7.02
CA ALA A 352 20.88 26.48 -8.28
C ALA A 352 20.93 24.94 -8.29
N ILE A 353 20.05 24.32 -9.05
CA ILE A 353 19.86 22.87 -9.07
C ILE A 353 19.75 22.38 -10.51
N GLU A 354 20.35 21.23 -10.79
CA GLU A 354 20.28 20.57 -12.09
C GLU A 354 19.63 19.21 -11.96
N PHE A 355 18.67 18.94 -12.84
CA PHE A 355 18.00 17.66 -12.99
C PHE A 355 18.41 17.03 -14.31
N SER A 356 18.84 15.77 -14.28
CA SER A 356 19.17 15.01 -15.50
C SER A 356 18.53 13.63 -15.46
N MET A 357 17.67 13.33 -16.43
CA MET A 357 16.98 12.05 -16.54
C MET A 357 17.63 11.16 -17.60
N PHE A 358 17.86 9.90 -17.26
CA PHE A 358 18.49 8.90 -18.12
C PHE A 358 17.56 7.72 -18.35
N HIS A 359 17.62 7.22 -19.58
CA HIS A 359 16.99 5.98 -20.03
C HIS A 359 17.64 4.76 -19.35
N PRO A 360 16.94 3.60 -19.22
CA PRO A 360 17.55 2.35 -18.76
C PRO A 360 18.83 1.95 -19.51
N ASP A 361 18.95 2.31 -20.80
CA ASP A 361 20.17 2.07 -21.61
C ASP A 361 21.32 3.08 -21.33
N GLY A 362 21.11 4.04 -20.42
CA GLY A 362 22.12 4.98 -19.95
C GLY A 362 22.29 6.25 -20.78
N TYR A 363 21.46 6.49 -21.80
CA TYR A 363 21.48 7.76 -22.53
C TYR A 363 20.58 8.82 -21.87
N LEU A 364 20.98 10.08 -21.98
CA LEU A 364 20.24 11.22 -21.45
C LEU A 364 18.93 11.44 -22.23
N ILE A 365 17.83 11.60 -21.51
CA ILE A 365 16.49 11.90 -22.05
C ILE A 365 16.24 13.40 -21.97
N SER A 366 16.40 13.98 -20.79
CA SER A 366 16.02 15.36 -20.49
C SER A 366 16.93 15.94 -19.42
N GLU A 367 17.14 17.25 -19.49
CA GLU A 367 17.94 18.03 -18.53
C GLU A 367 17.23 19.34 -18.22
N SER A 368 17.26 19.78 -16.96
CA SER A 368 16.73 21.07 -16.54
C SER A 368 17.65 21.71 -15.51
N LEU A 369 18.15 22.91 -15.84
CA LEU A 369 18.94 23.74 -14.94
C LEU A 369 18.07 24.88 -14.42
N GLU A 370 17.94 24.96 -13.10
CA GLU A 370 17.04 25.86 -12.42
C GLU A 370 17.78 26.78 -11.45
N GLU A 371 17.59 28.09 -11.63
CA GLU A 371 18.05 29.11 -10.69
C GLU A 371 17.30 28.98 -9.35
N THR A 372 17.84 29.52 -8.27
CA THR A 372 17.24 29.41 -6.93
C THR A 372 15.79 29.92 -6.90
N SER A 373 14.85 29.05 -6.47
CA SER A 373 13.43 29.36 -6.34
C SER A 373 12.81 28.65 -5.15
N SER A 374 12.10 29.38 -4.28
CA SER A 374 11.40 28.80 -3.12
C SER A 374 9.93 28.44 -3.40
N GLN A 375 9.54 28.31 -4.67
CA GLN A 375 8.19 27.91 -5.08
C GLN A 375 8.24 26.56 -5.80
N PRO A 376 7.24 25.68 -5.61
CA PRO A 376 7.14 24.42 -6.34
C PRO A 376 7.13 24.64 -7.85
N LYS A 377 7.87 23.80 -8.58
CA LYS A 377 7.96 23.85 -10.04
C LYS A 377 8.00 22.42 -10.62
N ILE A 378 7.32 22.22 -11.75
CA ILE A 378 7.56 21.05 -12.61
C ILE A 378 8.91 21.26 -13.31
N VAL A 379 9.89 20.40 -13.01
CA VAL A 379 11.25 20.49 -13.53
C VAL A 379 11.52 19.49 -14.65
N LEU A 380 10.78 18.39 -14.69
CA LEU A 380 10.75 17.42 -15.79
C LEU A 380 9.31 17.00 -16.08
N ASN A 381 8.98 16.84 -17.36
CA ASN A 381 7.69 16.32 -17.81
C ASN A 381 7.92 15.55 -19.12
N GLU A 382 8.04 14.24 -19.03
CA GLU A 382 8.49 13.38 -20.12
C GLU A 382 7.52 12.22 -20.35
N THR A 383 7.17 11.95 -21.60
CA THR A 383 6.48 10.71 -21.99
C THR A 383 7.50 9.57 -22.03
N LEU A 384 7.36 8.58 -21.16
CA LEU A 384 8.23 7.40 -21.12
C LEU A 384 7.49 6.21 -21.74
N SER A 385 8.02 5.67 -22.85
CA SER A 385 7.38 4.57 -23.59
C SER A 385 8.07 3.22 -23.43
N ASP A 386 9.32 3.19 -22.97
CA ASP A 386 10.07 1.95 -22.75
C ASP A 386 9.95 1.53 -21.28
N TRP A 387 9.97 0.21 -21.02
CA TRP A 387 9.98 -0.31 -19.66
C TRP A 387 11.41 -0.43 -19.15
N GLY A 388 11.61 -0.29 -17.85
CA GLY A 388 12.92 -0.45 -17.23
C GLY A 388 13.18 0.50 -16.08
N LEU A 389 14.42 0.45 -15.58
CA LEU A 389 14.91 1.28 -14.50
C LEU A 389 15.47 2.61 -15.01
N TYR A 390 14.64 3.65 -15.00
CA TYR A 390 15.05 5.02 -15.30
C TYR A 390 15.78 5.63 -14.11
N SER A 391 16.62 6.65 -14.35
CA SER A 391 17.28 7.38 -13.25
C SER A 391 17.22 8.89 -13.43
N VAL A 392 17.00 9.61 -12.34
CA VAL A 392 17.11 11.07 -12.27
C VAL A 392 18.27 11.43 -11.34
N TYR A 393 19.17 12.27 -11.84
CA TYR A 393 20.21 12.91 -11.05
C TYR A 393 19.72 14.28 -10.61
N VAL A 394 19.90 14.58 -9.33
CA VAL A 394 19.71 15.90 -8.72
C VAL A 394 21.08 16.39 -8.30
N GLU A 395 21.59 17.43 -8.94
CA GLU A 395 22.95 17.93 -8.72
C GLU A 395 22.93 19.38 -8.20
N ASN A 396 23.81 19.66 -7.24
CA ASN A 396 24.06 21.02 -6.79
C ASN A 396 25.12 21.69 -7.69
N SER A 397 24.65 22.52 -8.62
CA SER A 397 25.49 23.17 -9.63
C SER A 397 26.18 24.46 -9.13
N ASP A 398 25.97 24.90 -7.87
CA ASP A 398 26.57 26.11 -7.30
C ASP A 398 27.41 25.84 -6.03
N VAL A 399 27.93 26.91 -5.42
CA VAL A 399 28.83 26.87 -4.26
C VAL A 399 28.13 26.75 -2.90
N GLU A 400 26.85 27.12 -2.83
CA GLU A 400 26.08 27.11 -1.58
C GLU A 400 25.43 25.73 -1.37
N THR A 401 25.21 25.36 -0.11
CA THR A 401 24.50 24.12 0.23
C THR A 401 23.07 24.16 -0.32
N LEU A 402 22.69 23.16 -1.12
CA LEU A 402 21.36 23.01 -1.72
C LEU A 402 20.47 22.20 -0.79
N GLU A 403 19.28 22.70 -0.48
CA GLU A 403 18.21 21.91 0.14
C GLU A 403 17.08 21.74 -0.86
N TYR A 404 16.58 20.52 -1.05
CA TYR A 404 15.51 20.24 -2.01
C TYR A 404 14.51 19.20 -1.51
N SER A 405 13.33 19.23 -2.11
CA SER A 405 12.30 18.19 -2.06
C SER A 405 11.79 17.96 -3.48
N ILE A 406 11.61 16.71 -3.87
CA ILE A 406 11.05 16.29 -5.15
C ILE A 406 9.88 15.34 -4.95
N THR A 407 8.93 15.39 -5.87
CA THR A 407 7.81 14.45 -5.97
C THR A 407 7.76 13.95 -7.40
N ALA A 408 8.03 12.66 -7.61
CA ALA A 408 7.88 11.99 -8.88
C ALA A 408 6.49 11.37 -8.98
N ILE A 409 5.78 11.61 -10.08
CA ILE A 409 4.42 11.11 -10.33
C ILE A 409 4.40 10.40 -11.68
N TYR A 410 3.89 9.17 -11.71
CA TYR A 410 3.76 8.37 -12.92
C TYR A 410 2.75 7.22 -12.74
N GLU A 411 2.30 6.63 -13.86
CA GLU A 411 1.47 5.43 -13.89
C GLU A 411 2.33 4.16 -13.82
N SER A 412 1.78 3.12 -13.19
CA SER A 412 2.32 1.77 -13.21
C SER A 412 1.25 0.78 -13.62
N ASP A 413 1.63 -0.35 -14.20
CA ASP A 413 0.80 -1.54 -14.44
C ASP A 413 1.71 -2.73 -14.09
N VAL A 414 1.64 -3.25 -12.87
CA VAL A 414 2.61 -4.27 -12.39
C VAL A 414 2.24 -5.67 -12.89
N GLU A 415 0.96 -5.97 -13.00
CA GLU A 415 0.40 -7.24 -13.47
C GLU A 415 0.38 -7.37 -15.00
N LYS A 416 0.59 -6.27 -15.72
CA LYS A 416 0.61 -6.19 -17.18
C LYS A 416 -0.71 -6.54 -17.84
N ASP A 417 -1.82 -6.17 -17.23
CA ASP A 417 -3.14 -6.40 -17.82
C ASP A 417 -3.60 -5.25 -18.75
N SER A 418 -2.73 -4.24 -18.93
CA SER A 418 -2.96 -3.02 -19.72
C SER A 418 -3.92 -2.02 -19.06
N ILE A 419 -4.18 -2.18 -17.77
CA ILE A 419 -4.93 -1.23 -16.95
C ILE A 419 -3.94 -0.66 -15.91
N PRO A 420 -3.83 0.67 -15.78
CA PRO A 420 -2.94 1.23 -14.78
C PRO A 420 -3.38 0.87 -13.35
N ASP A 421 -2.42 0.71 -12.45
CA ASP A 421 -2.61 0.43 -11.02
C ASP A 421 -3.50 1.51 -10.34
N SER A 422 -3.52 2.73 -10.89
CA SER A 422 -4.39 3.82 -10.42
C SER A 422 -5.86 3.61 -10.80
N GLU A 423 -6.14 2.83 -11.84
CA GLU A 423 -7.48 2.50 -12.34
C GLU A 423 -7.95 1.10 -11.90
N GLN A 424 -7.05 0.23 -11.45
CA GLN A 424 -7.35 -1.10 -10.97
C GLN A 424 -6.22 -1.61 -10.09
N PHE A 425 -6.53 -2.19 -8.94
CA PHE A 425 -5.49 -2.68 -8.03
C PHE A 425 -5.90 -4.02 -7.40
N TRP A 426 -5.08 -5.06 -7.60
CA TRP A 426 -5.19 -6.44 -7.06
C TRP A 426 -6.40 -7.30 -7.45
N PHE A 427 -7.48 -6.72 -7.92
CA PHE A 427 -8.67 -7.48 -8.29
C PHE A 427 -8.59 -7.96 -9.73
N GLU A 428 -9.00 -9.21 -9.96
CA GLU A 428 -9.33 -9.64 -11.32
C GLU A 428 -10.40 -8.72 -11.91
N GLN A 429 -10.27 -8.40 -13.21
CA GLN A 429 -11.19 -7.51 -13.94
C GLN A 429 -12.67 -7.86 -13.74
N MET A 430 -12.98 -9.14 -13.53
CA MET A 430 -14.36 -9.57 -13.34
C MET A 430 -15.02 -8.90 -12.12
N TYR A 431 -14.28 -8.64 -11.03
CA TYR A 431 -14.83 -8.06 -9.81
C TYR A 431 -15.27 -6.60 -10.00
N TRP A 432 -14.64 -5.85 -10.89
CA TRP A 432 -15.07 -4.49 -11.26
C TRP A 432 -16.38 -4.45 -12.06
N SER A 433 -16.83 -5.61 -12.57
CA SER A 433 -18.07 -5.74 -13.34
C SER A 433 -19.15 -6.54 -12.62
N MET A 434 -18.80 -7.16 -11.50
CA MET A 434 -19.72 -7.89 -10.65
C MET A 434 -20.25 -6.95 -9.58
N ASP A 435 -21.55 -7.03 -9.36
CA ASP A 435 -22.28 -6.35 -8.30
C ASP A 435 -23.25 -7.41 -7.77
N ARG A 436 -22.79 -8.16 -6.76
CA ARG A 436 -23.44 -9.40 -6.34
C ARG A 436 -24.70 -9.18 -5.54
N ASP A 437 -24.81 -8.09 -4.81
CA ASP A 437 -25.98 -7.73 -4.01
C ASP A 437 -26.86 -6.64 -4.65
N ASN A 438 -26.41 -6.04 -5.76
CA ASN A 438 -27.14 -5.08 -6.58
C ASN A 438 -27.44 -3.77 -5.86
N ASP A 439 -26.52 -3.29 -5.01
CA ASP A 439 -26.62 -2.00 -4.34
C ASP A 439 -26.05 -0.83 -5.18
N GLY A 440 -25.26 -1.14 -6.21
CA GLY A 440 -24.65 -0.18 -7.12
C GLY A 440 -23.14 0.02 -6.94
N LEU A 441 -22.52 -0.61 -5.93
CA LEU A 441 -21.07 -0.80 -5.85
C LEU A 441 -20.68 -2.11 -6.54
N SER A 442 -19.56 -2.10 -7.24
CA SER A 442 -18.96 -3.34 -7.72
C SER A 442 -18.27 -4.08 -6.57
N ASP A 443 -18.17 -5.41 -6.67
CA ASP A 443 -17.48 -6.23 -5.67
C ASP A 443 -16.06 -5.71 -5.38
N ALA A 444 -15.37 -5.20 -6.40
CA ALA A 444 -14.03 -4.63 -6.26
C ALA A 444 -14.03 -3.33 -5.42
N GLU A 445 -15.00 -2.44 -5.65
CA GLU A 445 -15.20 -1.25 -4.83
C GLU A 445 -15.49 -1.63 -3.39
N GLU A 446 -16.34 -2.63 -3.17
CA GLU A 446 -16.69 -3.08 -1.83
C GLU A 446 -15.47 -3.66 -1.09
N PHE A 447 -14.65 -4.46 -1.76
CA PHE A 447 -13.41 -4.95 -1.16
C PHE A 447 -12.44 -3.81 -0.78
N LEU A 448 -12.34 -2.76 -1.61
CA LEU A 448 -11.51 -1.58 -1.33
C LEU A 448 -12.04 -0.78 -0.14
N LEU A 449 -13.36 -0.67 -0.05
CA LEU A 449 -14.08 0.00 1.03
C LEU A 449 -14.20 -0.87 2.29
N ARG A 450 -13.82 -2.15 2.19
CA ARG A 450 -13.97 -3.19 3.23
C ARG A 450 -15.43 -3.48 3.59
N THR A 451 -16.34 -3.15 2.70
CA THR A 451 -17.74 -3.56 2.77
C THR A 451 -17.91 -4.99 2.22
N SER A 452 -19.10 -5.54 2.39
CA SER A 452 -19.40 -6.93 2.09
C SER A 452 -20.08 -7.08 0.72
N PRO A 453 -19.43 -7.75 -0.26
CA PRO A 453 -19.96 -7.93 -1.63
C PRO A 453 -21.06 -8.97 -1.79
N LEU A 454 -21.88 -9.09 -0.79
CA LEU A 454 -23.00 -10.01 -0.65
C LEU A 454 -24.11 -9.37 0.21
N LEU A 455 -23.90 -8.17 0.76
CA LEU A 455 -24.79 -7.46 1.66
C LEU A 455 -24.88 -6.01 1.21
N VAL A 456 -26.08 -5.63 0.76
CA VAL A 456 -26.44 -4.24 0.41
C VAL A 456 -26.15 -3.21 1.53
N ASP A 457 -26.03 -3.68 2.77
CA ASP A 457 -25.89 -2.89 3.99
C ASP A 457 -24.98 -3.70 4.92
N THR A 458 -23.71 -3.29 5.00
CA THR A 458 -22.64 -4.04 5.63
C THR A 458 -22.73 -4.01 7.15
N ASP A 459 -23.05 -2.87 7.74
CA ASP A 459 -23.14 -2.70 9.20
C ASP A 459 -24.55 -2.96 9.75
N SER A 460 -25.52 -3.19 8.87
CA SER A 460 -26.91 -3.52 9.15
C SER A 460 -27.71 -2.41 9.82
N ASP A 461 -27.40 -1.14 9.55
CA ASP A 461 -28.09 0.02 10.12
C ASP A 461 -29.35 0.48 9.34
N GLN A 462 -29.60 -0.16 8.19
CA GLN A 462 -30.67 0.08 7.20
C GLN A 462 -30.37 1.14 6.14
N ILE A 463 -29.15 1.67 6.08
CA ILE A 463 -28.67 2.51 4.99
C ILE A 463 -27.77 1.65 4.08
N PRO A 464 -27.96 1.65 2.75
CA PRO A 464 -27.08 0.89 1.87
C PRO A 464 -25.68 1.49 1.74
N ASP A 465 -24.67 0.63 1.59
CA ASP A 465 -23.26 1.03 1.51
C ASP A 465 -23.02 2.05 0.39
N ALA A 466 -23.58 1.79 -0.80
CA ALA A 466 -23.52 2.70 -1.95
C ALA A 466 -24.05 4.11 -1.64
N TYR A 467 -25.15 4.20 -0.86
CA TYR A 467 -25.73 5.47 -0.48
C TYR A 467 -24.83 6.21 0.50
N GLU A 468 -24.36 5.51 1.53
CA GLU A 468 -23.50 6.08 2.57
C GLU A 468 -22.25 6.71 1.97
N ILE A 469 -21.55 5.98 1.10
CA ILE A 469 -20.36 6.47 0.40
C ILE A 469 -20.67 7.71 -0.43
N SER A 470 -21.77 7.68 -1.19
CA SER A 470 -22.14 8.83 -2.05
C SER A 470 -22.53 10.09 -1.27
N ASN A 471 -22.93 9.94 0.00
CA ASN A 471 -23.35 11.02 0.90
C ASN A 471 -22.37 11.29 2.04
N GLY A 472 -21.19 10.65 2.06
CA GLY A 472 -20.15 10.87 3.05
C GLY A 472 -20.43 10.30 4.45
N LEU A 473 -21.32 9.31 4.56
CA LEU A 473 -21.51 8.47 5.75
C LEU A 473 -20.50 7.30 5.77
N ASN A 474 -20.57 6.44 6.79
CA ASN A 474 -19.61 5.36 6.99
C ASN A 474 -20.25 3.96 7.02
N PRO A 475 -20.13 3.16 5.94
CA PRO A 475 -20.81 1.87 5.79
C PRO A 475 -20.29 0.73 6.68
N LEU A 476 -19.39 1.05 7.61
CA LEU A 476 -18.80 0.10 8.56
C LEU A 476 -19.20 0.41 10.01
N ILE A 477 -20.02 1.44 10.23
CA ILE A 477 -20.42 1.92 11.55
C ILE A 477 -21.88 2.35 11.51
N ASP A 478 -22.73 1.62 12.25
CA ASP A 478 -24.13 1.99 12.53
C ASP A 478 -24.23 3.43 13.04
N ASP A 479 -24.53 4.33 12.10
CA ASP A 479 -24.64 5.78 12.28
C ASP A 479 -26.00 6.31 11.82
N ALA A 480 -26.92 5.44 11.38
CA ALA A 480 -28.31 5.71 11.02
C ALA A 480 -29.08 6.65 11.98
N ASP A 481 -28.83 6.56 13.29
CA ASP A 481 -29.47 7.36 14.34
C ASP A 481 -28.75 8.70 14.62
N PHE A 482 -27.62 8.97 13.96
CA PHE A 482 -26.84 10.19 14.14
C PHE A 482 -27.41 11.30 13.26
N ASP A 483 -27.12 12.55 13.64
CA ASP A 483 -27.57 13.78 13.00
C ASP A 483 -26.31 14.63 12.78
N PHE A 484 -25.72 14.50 11.59
CA PHE A 484 -24.39 15.03 11.30
C PHE A 484 -24.40 16.54 11.00
N ASP A 485 -25.45 17.04 10.36
CA ASP A 485 -25.61 18.44 10.03
C ASP A 485 -26.38 19.26 11.08
N GLN A 486 -26.98 18.59 12.06
CA GLN A 486 -27.70 19.15 13.22
C GLN A 486 -29.02 19.84 12.86
N ASP A 487 -29.72 19.33 11.85
CA ASP A 487 -31.04 19.83 11.43
C ASP A 487 -32.23 19.13 12.16
N ASN A 488 -31.95 18.10 12.97
CA ASN A 488 -32.88 17.21 13.69
C ASN A 488 -33.48 16.05 12.90
N LEU A 489 -33.02 15.79 11.67
CA LEU A 489 -33.19 14.51 11.00
C LEU A 489 -32.01 13.59 11.37
N SER A 490 -32.28 12.28 11.46
CA SER A 490 -31.20 11.30 11.50
C SER A 490 -30.78 10.93 10.09
N ASN A 491 -29.54 10.45 9.92
CA ASN A 491 -29.02 9.97 8.63
C ASN A 491 -29.99 9.01 7.92
N LEU A 492 -30.64 8.11 8.67
CA LEU A 492 -31.67 7.20 8.14
C LEU A 492 -32.95 7.90 7.69
N GLN A 493 -33.39 8.95 8.40
CA GLN A 493 -34.54 9.75 8.00
C GLN A 493 -34.24 10.52 6.72
N GLU A 494 -33.02 11.02 6.57
CA GLU A 494 -32.56 11.73 5.38
C GLU A 494 -32.46 10.81 4.18
N TYR A 495 -31.90 9.60 4.36
CA TYR A 495 -31.94 8.55 3.35
C TYR A 495 -33.38 8.27 2.88
N GLN A 496 -34.33 8.19 3.81
CA GLN A 496 -35.75 7.97 3.49
C GLN A 496 -36.41 9.17 2.80
N ALA A 497 -35.96 10.40 3.09
CA ALA A 497 -36.44 11.63 2.49
C ALA A 497 -35.76 11.95 1.15
N GLY A 498 -34.59 11.37 0.89
CA GLY A 498 -33.74 11.69 -0.25
C GLY A 498 -32.94 12.98 -0.08
N THR A 499 -32.79 13.47 1.15
CA THR A 499 -32.01 14.66 1.52
C THR A 499 -30.55 14.32 1.83
N ASN A 500 -29.70 15.34 1.99
CA ASN A 500 -28.27 15.17 2.18
C ASN A 500 -27.88 15.21 3.67
N PRO A 501 -27.38 14.09 4.26
CA PRO A 501 -27.05 13.99 5.68
C PRO A 501 -25.92 14.85 6.21
N LEU A 502 -25.28 15.62 5.33
CA LEU A 502 -24.24 16.58 5.67
C LEU A 502 -24.66 18.03 5.39
N ALA A 503 -25.93 18.28 5.05
CA ALA A 503 -26.43 19.60 4.69
C ALA A 503 -27.87 19.83 5.16
N SER A 504 -28.01 20.68 6.18
CA SER A 504 -29.30 20.98 6.84
C SER A 504 -30.38 21.56 5.93
N ASP A 505 -30.04 21.92 4.70
CA ASP A 505 -30.86 22.56 3.68
C ASP A 505 -30.35 22.02 2.33
N SER A 506 -31.02 20.98 1.85
CA SER A 506 -30.57 20.18 0.71
C SER A 506 -30.67 20.92 -0.63
N ASP A 507 -31.66 21.79 -0.78
CA ASP A 507 -31.90 22.54 -2.02
C ASP A 507 -31.36 23.99 -2.01
N GLN A 508 -30.89 24.45 -0.85
CA GLN A 508 -30.26 25.74 -0.59
C GLN A 508 -31.21 26.93 -0.74
N ASP A 509 -32.50 26.75 -0.47
CA ASP A 509 -33.50 27.82 -0.51
C ASP A 509 -33.59 28.64 0.80
N GLY A 510 -32.95 28.15 1.86
CA GLY A 510 -32.84 28.78 3.16
C GLY A 510 -33.79 28.24 4.23
N ILE A 511 -34.58 27.21 3.92
CA ILE A 511 -35.40 26.45 4.87
C ILE A 511 -34.70 25.13 5.18
N ASP A 512 -34.76 24.64 6.42
CA ASP A 512 -34.16 23.35 6.76
C ASP A 512 -35.05 22.16 6.38
N ASP A 513 -34.42 21.05 5.98
CA ASP A 513 -35.08 19.85 5.47
C ASP A 513 -36.08 19.30 6.49
N TYR A 514 -35.68 19.27 7.78
CA TYR A 514 -36.56 18.91 8.88
C TYR A 514 -37.87 19.71 8.87
N TRP A 515 -37.81 21.05 8.79
CA TRP A 515 -38.98 21.91 8.83
C TRP A 515 -39.88 21.70 7.62
N GLU A 516 -39.31 21.55 6.43
CA GLU A 516 -40.06 21.29 5.21
C GLU A 516 -40.84 19.99 5.29
N ILE A 517 -40.19 18.91 5.73
CA ILE A 517 -40.83 17.60 5.91
C ILE A 517 -41.95 17.69 6.96
N GLN A 518 -41.71 18.35 8.10
CA GLN A 518 -42.75 18.52 9.14
C GLN A 518 -43.94 19.33 8.64
N ASN A 519 -43.74 20.23 7.69
CA ASN A 519 -44.77 21.09 7.11
C ASN A 519 -45.25 20.61 5.72
N GLY A 520 -44.82 19.46 5.24
CA GLY A 520 -45.28 18.87 3.97
C GLY A 520 -44.91 19.69 2.72
N LEU A 521 -43.77 20.40 2.78
CA LEU A 521 -43.03 20.91 1.63
C LEU A 521 -42.09 19.81 1.08
N ASP A 522 -41.42 20.09 -0.02
CA ASP A 522 -40.52 19.15 -0.71
C ASP A 522 -39.08 19.66 -0.55
N PRO A 523 -38.25 19.06 0.32
CA PRO A 523 -36.91 19.57 0.69
C PRO A 523 -35.85 19.48 -0.43
N LEU A 524 -36.29 19.19 -1.64
CA LEU A 524 -35.44 19.03 -2.83
C LEU A 524 -35.82 20.06 -3.92
N VAL A 525 -36.67 21.04 -3.60
CA VAL A 525 -37.23 22.00 -4.54
C VAL A 525 -37.34 23.38 -3.90
N ASP A 526 -36.51 24.33 -4.37
CA ASP A 526 -36.57 25.75 -3.97
C ASP A 526 -38.00 26.31 -4.16
N ASP A 527 -38.73 26.33 -3.05
CA ASP A 527 -40.11 26.78 -2.94
C ASP A 527 -40.28 27.86 -1.84
N ALA A 528 -39.19 28.29 -1.22
CA ALA A 528 -39.09 29.36 -0.22
C ALA A 528 -39.90 30.63 -0.54
N MET A 529 -40.02 30.98 -1.82
CA MET A 529 -40.70 32.18 -2.31
C MET A 529 -42.15 31.94 -2.74
N GLU A 530 -42.65 30.71 -2.67
CA GLU A 530 -44.04 30.36 -2.90
C GLU A 530 -44.91 30.74 -1.69
N ASP A 531 -46.19 31.00 -1.95
CA ASP A 531 -47.25 31.25 -0.94
C ASP A 531 -48.26 30.12 -1.13
N ARG A 532 -48.04 29.03 -0.40
CA ARG A 532 -48.75 27.75 -0.63
C ARG A 532 -50.21 27.80 -0.20
N ASP A 533 -50.55 28.58 0.83
CA ASP A 533 -51.90 28.66 1.39
C ASP A 533 -52.66 29.97 1.05
N GLY A 534 -51.98 30.91 0.39
CA GLY A 534 -52.55 32.14 -0.14
C GLY A 534 -52.80 33.23 0.91
N ASP A 535 -52.04 33.27 2.00
CA ASP A 535 -52.17 34.25 3.09
C ASP A 535 -51.22 35.46 3.00
N LEU A 536 -50.47 35.57 1.89
CA LEU A 536 -49.51 36.62 1.58
C LEU A 536 -48.18 36.54 2.36
N LEU A 537 -47.92 35.45 3.08
CA LEU A 537 -46.59 35.08 3.54
C LEU A 537 -45.97 34.04 2.60
N THR A 538 -44.66 34.11 2.37
CA THR A 538 -43.97 33.01 1.67
C THR A 538 -43.59 31.90 2.64
N ASN A 539 -43.34 30.69 2.13
CA ASN A 539 -42.88 29.54 2.93
C ASN A 539 -41.69 29.92 3.84
N TYR A 540 -40.72 30.68 3.31
CA TYR A 540 -39.57 31.18 4.06
C TYR A 540 -39.94 32.19 5.16
N GLU A 541 -40.89 33.10 4.90
CA GLU A 541 -41.37 34.02 5.92
C GLU A 541 -42.09 33.28 7.05
N GLU A 542 -42.82 32.22 6.72
CA GLU A 542 -43.48 31.36 7.70
C GLU A 542 -42.50 30.52 8.52
N TYR A 543 -41.46 29.99 7.89
CA TYR A 543 -40.33 29.34 8.54
C TYR A 543 -39.71 30.24 9.62
N LEU A 544 -39.35 31.47 9.25
CA LEU A 544 -38.78 32.45 10.19
C LEU A 544 -39.74 32.85 11.33
N LEU A 545 -41.04 32.76 11.10
CA LEU A 545 -42.09 33.11 12.07
C LEU A 545 -42.58 31.89 12.89
N GLY A 546 -42.18 30.67 12.54
CA GLY A 546 -42.68 29.42 13.12
C GLY A 546 -44.18 29.19 12.85
N ARG A 547 -44.65 29.55 11.65
CA ARG A 547 -46.04 29.36 11.18
C ARG A 547 -46.18 28.10 10.33
N ASN A 548 -47.41 27.76 9.92
CA ASN A 548 -47.68 26.57 9.12
C ASN A 548 -48.06 26.96 7.68
N PRO A 549 -47.26 26.59 6.67
CA PRO A 549 -47.44 26.99 5.27
C PRO A 549 -48.63 26.35 4.55
N ASN A 550 -49.46 25.60 5.27
CA ASN A 550 -50.69 25.01 4.76
C ASN A 550 -51.94 25.57 5.43
N VAL A 551 -51.80 26.55 6.32
CA VAL A 551 -52.90 27.07 7.13
C VAL A 551 -53.01 28.56 6.95
N ASN A 552 -53.91 28.97 6.07
CA ASN A 552 -54.19 30.39 5.86
C ASN A 552 -54.60 31.05 7.20
N GLU A 553 -53.68 31.78 7.82
CA GLU A 553 -53.84 32.34 9.17
C GLU A 553 -54.63 33.66 9.15
N ASP A 554 -54.90 34.17 7.94
CA ASP A 554 -55.64 35.39 7.65
C ASP A 554 -57.15 35.30 8.00
N ALA A 555 -57.60 34.20 8.60
CA ALA A 555 -58.93 34.10 9.19
C ALA A 555 -59.15 35.01 10.41
N PHE A 556 -58.11 35.60 11.03
CA PHE A 556 -58.27 36.45 12.21
C PHE A 556 -57.30 37.64 12.31
N LEU A 557 -57.49 38.67 11.47
CA LEU A 557 -57.30 40.06 11.93
C LEU A 557 -58.17 41.08 11.17
N PRO A 558 -59.23 41.62 11.78
CA PRO A 558 -59.96 42.75 11.21
C PRO A 558 -59.08 44.00 11.30
N ILE A 559 -58.53 44.44 10.16
CA ILE A 559 -58.19 45.83 9.83
C ILE A 559 -57.49 46.59 10.98
N LEU A 560 -56.18 46.39 11.13
CA LEU A 560 -55.32 47.36 11.85
C LEU A 560 -54.29 48.04 10.93
N LEU A 561 -54.58 48.11 9.63
CA LEU A 561 -53.82 48.88 8.63
C LEU A 561 -54.45 50.23 8.26
N ALA A 562 -55.52 50.65 8.96
CA ALA A 562 -56.14 51.95 8.76
C ALA A 562 -55.57 53.09 9.64
N THR A 563 -54.65 52.82 10.58
CA THR A 563 -54.17 53.86 11.52
C THR A 563 -52.79 54.43 11.19
N LEU A 564 -51.98 53.83 10.31
CA LEU A 564 -50.69 54.44 9.91
C LEU A 564 -50.80 55.42 8.72
N VAL A 565 -51.82 55.27 7.86
CA VAL A 565 -52.01 56.17 6.69
C VAL A 565 -52.79 57.44 7.05
N ILE A 566 -53.55 57.46 8.16
CA ILE A 566 -54.25 58.68 8.63
C ILE A 566 -53.33 59.58 9.48
N GLY A 567 -52.30 59.03 10.14
CA GLY A 567 -51.33 59.79 10.94
C GLY A 567 -50.40 60.69 10.11
N LEU A 568 -50.02 60.26 8.91
CA LEU A 568 -49.10 61.01 8.05
C LEU A 568 -49.78 62.11 7.21
N VAL A 569 -51.09 62.02 6.97
CA VAL A 569 -51.85 63.09 6.27
C VAL A 569 -52.17 64.27 7.21
N ILE A 570 -52.28 64.06 8.52
CA ILE A 570 -52.56 65.13 9.48
C ILE A 570 -51.29 65.94 9.84
N LEU A 571 -50.09 65.35 9.79
CA LEU A 571 -48.84 66.09 10.02
C LEU A 571 -48.40 66.94 8.80
N GLY A 572 -48.75 66.52 7.57
CA GLY A 572 -48.42 67.24 6.34
C GLY A 572 -49.25 68.50 6.08
N LEU A 573 -50.44 68.64 6.70
CA LEU A 573 -51.32 69.79 6.50
C LEU A 573 -51.11 70.93 7.52
N PHE A 574 -50.39 70.72 8.64
CA PHE A 574 -50.15 71.76 9.64
C PHE A 574 -48.86 72.59 9.42
N VAL A 575 -47.94 72.17 8.54
CA VAL A 575 -46.67 72.88 8.33
C VAL A 575 -46.74 73.95 7.23
N LYS A 576 -47.81 73.99 6.41
CA LYS A 576 -47.89 74.92 5.26
C LYS A 576 -48.61 76.26 5.52
N GLN A 577 -48.99 76.60 6.76
CA GLN A 577 -49.80 77.81 7.01
C GLN A 577 -49.34 78.76 8.15
N LYS A 578 -48.11 78.67 8.64
CA LYS A 578 -47.53 79.73 9.49
C LYS A 578 -46.07 79.98 9.11
N HIS A 579 -45.87 80.97 8.24
CA HIS A 579 -44.86 82.05 8.35
C HIS A 579 -44.72 82.78 7.00
N HIS A 580 -45.80 83.45 6.57
CA HIS A 580 -45.73 84.70 5.82
C HIS A 580 -46.33 85.78 6.74
N ALA A 581 -45.45 86.59 7.35
CA ALA A 581 -45.67 87.96 7.84
C ALA A 581 -44.38 88.42 8.54
#